data_AF-W0RW41-F1
#
_entry.id   AF-W0RW41-F1
#
_cell.length_a   1.000
_cell.length_b   1.000
_cell.length_c   1.000
_cell.angle_alpha   90.00
_cell.angle_beta   90.00
_cell.angle_gamma   90.00
#
_symmetry.space_group_name_H-M   'P 1'
#
loop_
_entity.id
_entity.type
_entity.pdbx_description
1 polymer ?
#
loop_
_entity_poly.entity_id
_entity_poly.type
_entity_poly.pdbx_seq_one_letter_code
_entity_poly.pdbx_strand_id
1 'polypeptide(L)'
;MFSVAGGAYAQESPLTEQDKALIEQGKQIAQKAQKMEMPSLLQNQHMDEAQAEAKAFFKQLQTTNPTLKEMHRKQAEKGIYSDHRILVFASLSLGEQGLDDVLTAVSGQPDSVIVFRGIPEGMNLGQGVKAIQALAAKKDPVPNIIINPTLFKTYNITAVPTIVMLEDEPLPGEQPNVVAQVSGLSDPVWLAREVDNGEKGDLGVKGPVEKISEPDLIDVAKKRLANIDWEEKKKQAIERFWTKQNFNELPRAPKSRTREIDPSVMITSDISTPDGTVFAHAGDVINPLCDPKEVCKPGTRPFTQAVVVFDPLDKKQMELLAKKLPEIKLEPGVQRITYIATEFDKDKGWDSYKSVTDNFDAPVYLLTPDLITRFELEHTPSVITARGKKFVVRELAEEGGE
;
A
#
# COMPACT_ATOMS: atom_id res chain seq x y z
N MET A 1 -18.60 30.30 -35.54
CA MET A 1 -18.36 29.01 -36.23
C MET A 1 -17.36 28.21 -35.41
N PHE A 2 -17.75 26.99 -35.07
CA PHE A 2 -16.96 25.85 -34.54
C PHE A 2 -16.25 25.93 -33.18
N SER A 3 -16.98 25.42 -32.17
CA SER A 3 -16.66 24.25 -31.32
C SER A 3 -15.21 23.76 -31.24
N VAL A 4 -14.68 23.65 -30.02
CA VAL A 4 -13.82 22.52 -29.63
C VAL A 4 -14.24 22.06 -28.23
N ALA A 5 -14.66 20.79 -28.18
CA ALA A 5 -14.97 20.03 -26.99
C ALA A 5 -13.79 19.12 -26.60
N GLY A 6 -13.65 18.87 -25.29
CA GLY A 6 -13.34 17.55 -24.72
C GLY A 6 -11.89 17.05 -24.77
N GLY A 7 -11.46 16.42 -23.67
CA GLY A 7 -10.26 15.57 -23.68
C GLY A 7 -9.75 15.25 -22.28
N ALA A 8 -10.37 14.28 -21.62
CA ALA A 8 -9.96 13.72 -20.34
C ALA A 8 -8.60 13.01 -20.44
N TYR A 9 -7.82 13.07 -19.37
CA TYR A 9 -6.61 12.29 -19.15
C TYR A 9 -6.92 10.79 -19.24
N ALA A 10 -6.44 10.14 -20.30
CA ALA A 10 -6.35 8.68 -20.38
C ALA A 10 -5.04 8.24 -19.72
N GLN A 11 -5.14 7.40 -18.69
CA GLN A 11 -4.00 6.66 -18.15
C GLN A 11 -3.44 5.74 -19.25
N GLU A 12 -2.16 5.89 -19.57
CA GLU A 12 -1.45 4.95 -20.43
C GLU A 12 -1.45 3.56 -19.78
N SER A 13 -1.99 2.58 -20.51
CA SER A 13 -1.95 1.17 -20.14
C SER A 13 -0.50 0.67 -20.20
N PRO A 14 -0.01 -0.12 -19.23
CA PRO A 14 1.37 -0.60 -19.19
C PRO A 14 1.70 -1.67 -20.25
N LEU A 15 0.78 -1.95 -21.17
CA LEU A 15 0.91 -2.95 -22.23
C LEU A 15 1.34 -2.29 -23.53
N THR A 16 2.41 -2.79 -24.14
CA THR A 16 2.83 -2.34 -25.48
C THR A 16 1.80 -2.77 -26.53
N GLU A 17 1.79 -2.11 -27.69
CA GLU A 17 0.90 -2.49 -28.80
C GLU A 17 1.14 -3.92 -29.30
N GLN A 18 2.37 -4.43 -29.17
CA GLN A 18 2.69 -5.83 -29.45
C GLN A 18 2.06 -6.79 -28.45
N ASP A 19 2.03 -6.43 -27.15
CA ASP A 19 1.38 -7.24 -26.11
C ASP A 19 -0.13 -7.31 -26.34
N LYS A 20 -0.76 -6.20 -26.72
CA LYS A 20 -2.19 -6.16 -27.05
C LYS A 20 -2.51 -7.04 -28.26
N ALA A 21 -1.68 -7.00 -29.31
CA ALA A 21 -1.86 -7.83 -30.49
C ALA A 21 -1.73 -9.34 -30.18
N LEU A 22 -0.77 -9.74 -29.35
CA LEU A 22 -0.61 -11.12 -28.89
C LEU A 22 -1.80 -11.61 -28.05
N ILE A 23 -2.34 -10.75 -27.17
CA ILE A 23 -3.53 -11.06 -26.37
C ILE A 23 -4.77 -11.21 -27.27
N GLU A 24 -4.94 -10.32 -28.26
CA GLU A 24 -6.05 -10.39 -29.22
C GLU A 24 -5.98 -11.68 -30.05
N GLN A 25 -4.78 -12.03 -30.52
CA GLN A 25 -4.53 -13.26 -31.28
C GLN A 25 -4.78 -14.51 -30.42
N GLY A 26 -4.35 -14.50 -29.16
CA GLY A 26 -4.63 -15.57 -28.19
C GLY A 26 -6.13 -15.76 -27.94
N LYS A 27 -6.88 -14.66 -27.80
CA LYS A 27 -8.35 -14.69 -27.66
C LYS A 27 -9.03 -15.26 -28.90
N GLN A 28 -8.58 -14.90 -30.09
CA GLN A 28 -9.14 -15.44 -31.35
C GLN A 28 -8.86 -16.93 -31.52
N ILE A 29 -7.67 -17.40 -31.12
CA ILE A 29 -7.32 -18.82 -31.14
C ILE A 29 -8.18 -19.60 -30.13
N ALA A 30 -8.35 -19.07 -28.91
CA ALA A 30 -9.20 -19.68 -27.88
C ALA A 30 -10.67 -19.76 -28.31
N GLN A 31 -11.21 -18.70 -28.91
CA GLN A 31 -12.58 -18.68 -29.43
C GLN A 31 -12.76 -19.61 -30.64
N LYS A 32 -11.76 -19.73 -31.52
CA LYS A 32 -11.80 -20.70 -32.63
C LYS A 32 -11.72 -22.13 -32.13
N ALA A 33 -10.92 -22.41 -31.10
CA ALA A 33 -10.82 -23.73 -30.49
C ALA A 33 -12.13 -24.13 -29.78
N GLN A 34 -12.80 -23.19 -29.10
CA GLN A 34 -14.11 -23.43 -28.47
C GLN A 34 -15.25 -23.65 -29.48
N LYS A 35 -15.14 -23.09 -30.70
CA LYS A 35 -16.17 -23.22 -31.75
C LYS A 35 -15.94 -24.38 -32.71
N MET A 36 -14.84 -25.12 -32.59
CA MET A 36 -14.67 -26.37 -33.33
C MET A 36 -15.47 -27.46 -32.63
N GLU A 37 -16.59 -27.88 -33.22
CA GLU A 37 -17.25 -29.12 -32.82
C GLU A 37 -16.32 -30.30 -33.14
N MET A 38 -15.77 -30.91 -32.11
CA MET A 38 -14.93 -32.09 -32.22
C MET A 38 -15.80 -33.30 -32.61
N PRO A 39 -15.41 -34.11 -33.60
CA PRO A 39 -16.11 -35.36 -33.92
C PRO A 39 -16.26 -36.24 -32.68
N SER A 40 -17.40 -36.91 -32.50
CA SER A 40 -17.75 -37.72 -31.32
C SER A 40 -16.73 -38.81 -30.96
N LEU A 41 -15.86 -39.19 -31.89
CA LEU A 41 -14.75 -40.14 -31.71
C LEU A 41 -13.53 -39.55 -30.94
N LEU A 42 -13.45 -38.23 -30.81
CA LEU A 42 -12.41 -37.50 -30.09
C LEU A 42 -12.91 -36.87 -28.78
N GLN A 43 -14.19 -37.09 -28.43
CA GLN A 43 -14.77 -36.64 -27.18
C GLN A 43 -14.33 -37.60 -26.07
N ASN A 44 -13.40 -37.14 -25.24
CA ASN A 44 -12.78 -37.96 -24.21
C ASN A 44 -13.84 -38.32 -23.15
N GLN A 45 -14.24 -39.59 -23.12
CA GLN A 45 -15.35 -40.09 -22.27
C GLN A 45 -15.10 -39.93 -20.77
N HIS A 46 -13.85 -39.64 -20.39
CA HIS A 46 -13.42 -39.44 -19.00
C HIS A 46 -13.15 -37.97 -18.66
N MET A 47 -13.66 -36.99 -19.42
CA MET A 47 -13.44 -35.56 -19.12
C MET A 47 -13.92 -35.17 -17.72
N ASP A 48 -15.06 -35.69 -17.27
CA ASP A 48 -15.60 -35.39 -15.94
C ASP A 48 -14.73 -36.00 -14.83
N GLU A 49 -14.22 -37.23 -15.03
CA GLU A 49 -13.26 -37.87 -14.12
C GLU A 49 -11.91 -37.15 -14.12
N ALA A 50 -11.39 -36.75 -15.28
CA ALA A 50 -10.15 -36.00 -15.42
C ALA A 50 -10.25 -34.61 -14.77
N GLN A 51 -11.41 -33.95 -14.84
CA GLN A 51 -11.67 -32.69 -14.14
C GLN A 51 -11.75 -32.91 -12.62
N ALA A 52 -12.37 -33.99 -12.16
CA ALA A 52 -12.43 -34.34 -10.74
C ALA A 52 -11.03 -34.65 -10.17
N GLU A 53 -10.22 -35.41 -10.90
CA GLU A 53 -8.83 -35.71 -10.55
C GLU A 53 -7.96 -34.45 -10.56
N ALA A 54 -8.11 -33.58 -11.56
CA ALA A 54 -7.39 -32.31 -11.61
C ALA A 54 -7.75 -31.40 -10.42
N LYS A 55 -9.03 -31.34 -10.03
CA LYS A 55 -9.48 -30.61 -8.83
C LYS A 55 -8.89 -31.21 -7.55
N ALA A 56 -8.89 -32.54 -7.41
CA ALA A 56 -8.34 -33.23 -6.25
C ALA A 56 -6.82 -33.01 -6.13
N PHE A 57 -6.09 -33.13 -7.24
CA PHE A 57 -4.65 -32.87 -7.31
C PHE A 57 -4.32 -31.41 -6.97
N PHE A 58 -5.13 -30.47 -7.47
CA PHE A 58 -4.96 -29.06 -7.17
C PHE A 58 -5.19 -28.75 -5.68
N LYS A 59 -6.20 -29.37 -5.04
CA LYS A 59 -6.46 -29.26 -3.60
C LYS A 59 -5.28 -29.79 -2.76
N GLN A 60 -4.63 -30.85 -3.25
CA GLN A 60 -3.40 -31.38 -2.64
C GLN A 60 -2.22 -30.42 -2.80
N LEU A 61 -2.08 -29.75 -3.95
CA LEU A 61 -1.03 -28.75 -4.19
C LEU A 61 -1.20 -27.49 -3.33
N GLN A 62 -2.44 -27.05 -3.07
CA GLN A 62 -2.72 -25.91 -2.20
C GLN A 62 -2.19 -26.09 -0.77
N THR A 63 -2.18 -27.33 -0.27
CA THR A 63 -1.74 -27.63 1.11
C THR A 63 -0.24 -27.89 1.23
N THR A 64 0.39 -28.38 0.16
CA THR A 64 1.79 -28.82 0.15
C THR A 64 2.76 -27.81 -0.45
N ASN A 65 2.32 -26.94 -1.36
CA ASN A 65 3.16 -25.94 -2.01
C ASN A 65 3.20 -24.63 -1.19
N PRO A 66 4.39 -24.15 -0.76
CA PRO A 66 4.51 -22.97 0.10
C PRO A 66 4.04 -21.66 -0.56
N THR A 67 4.24 -21.51 -1.87
CA THR A 67 3.81 -20.32 -2.63
C THR A 67 2.29 -20.27 -2.76
N LEU A 68 1.64 -21.41 -3.08
CA LEU A 68 0.18 -21.49 -3.13
C LEU A 68 -0.44 -21.33 -1.74
N LYS A 69 0.19 -21.88 -0.70
CA LYS A 69 -0.24 -21.73 0.69
C LYS A 69 -0.21 -20.25 1.14
N GLU A 70 0.81 -19.51 0.73
CA GLU A 70 0.92 -18.08 1.01
C GLU A 70 -0.03 -17.22 0.16
N MET A 71 -0.27 -17.63 -1.09
CA MET A 71 -1.31 -17.03 -1.94
C MET A 71 -2.71 -17.26 -1.36
N HIS A 72 -2.98 -18.47 -0.88
CA HIS A 72 -4.23 -18.84 -0.21
C HIS A 72 -4.39 -18.12 1.13
N ARG A 73 -3.29 -17.92 1.88
CA ARG A 73 -3.29 -17.08 3.09
C ARG A 73 -3.65 -15.64 2.76
N LYS A 74 -3.03 -15.05 1.73
CA LYS A 74 -3.32 -13.67 1.28
C LYS A 74 -4.72 -13.53 0.67
N GLN A 75 -5.27 -14.59 0.06
CA GLN A 75 -6.66 -14.65 -0.40
C GLN A 75 -7.63 -14.80 0.77
N ALA A 76 -7.33 -15.63 1.77
CA ALA A 76 -8.11 -15.74 3.01
C ALA A 76 -8.07 -14.44 3.84
N GLU A 77 -6.95 -13.71 3.85
CA GLU A 77 -6.85 -12.36 4.44
C GLU A 77 -7.72 -11.33 3.68
N LYS A 78 -7.95 -11.52 2.36
CA LYS A 78 -8.97 -10.78 1.59
C LYS A 78 -10.38 -11.35 1.76
N GLY A 79 -10.51 -12.58 2.25
CA GLY A 79 -11.72 -13.39 2.37
C GLY A 79 -12.68 -12.97 3.47
N ILE A 80 -12.26 -12.07 4.37
CA ILE A 80 -13.09 -11.48 5.44
C ILE A 80 -14.41 -10.87 4.89
N TYR A 81 -14.49 -10.59 3.58
CA TYR A 81 -15.70 -10.09 2.90
C TYR A 81 -16.30 -11.06 1.86
N SER A 82 -15.72 -12.25 1.63
CA SER A 82 -16.14 -13.21 0.60
C SER A 82 -16.39 -14.63 1.10
N ASP A 83 -16.24 -14.90 2.39
CA ASP A 83 -16.44 -16.24 2.96
C ASP A 83 -17.92 -16.57 3.24
N HIS A 84 -18.84 -15.65 2.91
CA HIS A 84 -20.27 -15.85 3.12
C HIS A 84 -20.94 -16.31 1.82
N ARG A 85 -21.55 -17.49 1.88
CA ARG A 85 -22.30 -18.09 0.78
C ARG A 85 -23.61 -17.34 0.50
N ILE A 86 -24.22 -16.75 1.51
CA ILE A 86 -25.52 -16.07 1.38
C ILE A 86 -25.38 -14.59 1.72
N LEU A 87 -25.69 -13.74 0.74
CA LEU A 87 -25.71 -12.30 0.88
C LEU A 87 -27.15 -11.81 1.02
N VAL A 88 -27.48 -11.18 2.15
CA VAL A 88 -28.79 -10.57 2.39
C VAL A 88 -28.67 -9.05 2.26
N PHE A 89 -29.12 -8.50 1.14
CA PHE A 89 -29.09 -7.08 0.85
C PHE A 89 -30.20 -6.36 1.60
N ALA A 90 -29.83 -5.36 2.41
CA ALA A 90 -30.73 -4.58 3.24
C ALA A 90 -30.49 -3.07 3.09
N SER A 91 -31.50 -2.29 3.47
CA SER A 91 -31.46 -0.83 3.50
C SER A 91 -32.27 -0.32 4.69
N LEU A 92 -31.96 0.88 5.16
CA LEU A 92 -32.70 1.54 6.25
C LEU A 92 -34.14 1.88 5.84
N SER A 93 -34.42 1.91 4.53
CA SER A 93 -35.78 2.09 4.00
C SER A 93 -36.75 0.98 4.36
N LEU A 94 -36.26 -0.19 4.79
CA LEU A 94 -37.09 -1.29 5.30
C LEU A 94 -37.84 -0.93 6.59
N GLY A 95 -37.48 0.18 7.25
CA GLY A 95 -38.03 0.56 8.55
C GLY A 95 -37.56 -0.36 9.67
N GLU A 96 -38.03 -0.08 10.89
CA GLU A 96 -37.57 -0.80 12.08
C GLU A 96 -37.93 -2.28 12.05
N GLN A 97 -39.16 -2.63 11.65
CA GLN A 97 -39.63 -4.02 11.60
C GLN A 97 -38.88 -4.83 10.52
N GLY A 98 -38.76 -4.31 9.30
CA GLY A 98 -38.09 -5.05 8.22
C GLY A 98 -36.60 -5.26 8.48
N LEU A 99 -35.92 -4.28 9.11
CA LEU A 99 -34.56 -4.45 9.58
C LEU A 99 -34.48 -5.50 10.71
N ASP A 100 -35.41 -5.49 11.66
CA ASP A 100 -35.46 -6.48 12.74
C ASP A 100 -35.63 -7.90 12.20
N ASP A 101 -36.50 -8.07 11.21
CA ASP A 101 -36.74 -9.35 10.53
C ASP A 101 -35.46 -9.86 9.84
N VAL A 102 -34.75 -9.00 9.08
CA VAL A 102 -33.48 -9.36 8.42
C VAL A 102 -32.38 -9.69 9.45
N LEU A 103 -32.24 -8.87 10.49
CA LEU A 103 -31.26 -9.08 11.55
C LEU A 103 -31.51 -10.40 12.29
N THR A 104 -32.78 -10.71 12.58
CA THR A 104 -33.19 -11.96 13.23
C THR A 104 -32.92 -13.17 12.33
N ALA A 105 -33.24 -13.06 11.05
CA ALA A 105 -33.08 -14.16 10.11
C ALA A 105 -31.60 -14.55 9.89
N VAL A 106 -30.68 -13.56 9.90
CA VAL A 106 -29.24 -13.80 9.73
C VAL A 106 -28.51 -14.07 11.06
N SER A 107 -29.08 -13.67 12.20
CA SER A 107 -28.50 -13.93 13.52
C SER A 107 -28.29 -15.44 13.74
N GLY A 108 -27.08 -15.82 14.12
CA GLY A 108 -26.71 -17.22 14.34
C GLY A 108 -26.42 -18.03 13.06
N GLN A 109 -26.46 -17.42 11.87
CA GLN A 109 -26.08 -18.08 10.62
C GLN A 109 -24.66 -17.70 10.19
N PRO A 110 -23.67 -18.61 10.25
CA PRO A 110 -22.28 -18.29 9.94
C PRO A 110 -22.05 -17.99 8.44
N ASP A 111 -22.81 -18.65 7.57
CA ASP A 111 -22.64 -18.57 6.11
C ASP A 111 -23.42 -17.40 5.48
N SER A 112 -24.13 -16.62 6.31
CA SER A 112 -24.99 -15.52 5.89
C SER A 112 -24.45 -14.18 6.39
N VAL A 113 -24.54 -13.15 5.54
CA VAL A 113 -24.12 -11.77 5.89
C VAL A 113 -25.11 -10.73 5.37
N ILE A 114 -25.32 -9.69 6.16
CA ILE A 114 -26.15 -8.55 5.76
C ILE A 114 -25.29 -7.53 5.04
N VAL A 115 -25.71 -7.10 3.84
CA VAL A 115 -24.99 -6.17 3.00
C VAL A 115 -25.75 -4.85 2.88
N PHE A 116 -25.15 -3.77 3.39
CA PHE A 116 -25.63 -2.40 3.19
C PHE A 116 -24.86 -1.69 2.09
N ARG A 117 -25.54 -0.79 1.37
CA ARG A 117 -24.91 -0.02 0.29
C ARG A 117 -24.01 1.10 0.81
N GLY A 118 -24.39 1.70 1.93
CA GLY A 118 -23.73 2.86 2.49
C GLY A 118 -24.11 3.10 3.94
N ILE A 119 -23.90 4.34 4.38
CA ILE A 119 -24.26 4.81 5.72
C ILE A 119 -25.48 5.73 5.65
N PRO A 120 -26.20 5.93 6.77
CA PRO A 120 -27.29 6.89 6.84
C PRO A 120 -26.89 8.27 6.30
N GLU A 121 -27.82 8.93 5.59
CA GLU A 121 -27.59 10.26 5.03
C GLU A 121 -27.33 11.28 6.14
N GLY A 122 -26.44 12.26 5.87
CA GLY A 122 -26.06 13.29 6.83
C GLY A 122 -25.04 12.88 7.89
N MET A 123 -24.69 11.58 7.99
CA MET A 123 -23.67 11.11 8.94
C MET A 123 -22.25 11.08 8.36
N ASN A 124 -21.25 11.20 9.23
CA ASN A 124 -19.87 10.83 8.86
C ASN A 124 -19.67 9.30 8.95
N LEU A 125 -18.57 8.80 8.38
CA LEU A 125 -18.32 7.35 8.31
C LEU A 125 -18.34 6.68 9.69
N GLY A 126 -17.68 7.28 10.68
CA GLY A 126 -17.63 6.73 12.04
C GLY A 126 -19.00 6.69 12.71
N GLN A 127 -19.81 7.74 12.55
CA GLN A 127 -21.18 7.79 13.06
C GLN A 127 -22.08 6.75 12.39
N GLY A 128 -21.99 6.61 11.06
CA GLY A 128 -22.79 5.66 10.30
C GLY A 128 -22.47 4.20 10.64
N VAL A 129 -21.19 3.85 10.74
CA VAL A 129 -20.76 2.51 11.17
C VAL A 129 -21.26 2.21 12.59
N LYS A 130 -21.15 3.16 13.51
CA LYS A 130 -21.65 3.02 14.88
C LYS A 130 -23.17 2.81 14.91
N ALA A 131 -23.94 3.51 14.08
CA ALA A 131 -25.39 3.34 13.99
C ALA A 131 -25.77 1.94 13.50
N ILE A 132 -25.09 1.42 12.47
CA ILE A 132 -25.32 0.06 11.94
C ILE A 132 -24.93 -1.00 12.99
N GLN A 133 -23.80 -0.82 13.69
CA GLN A 133 -23.40 -1.71 14.79
C GLN A 133 -24.41 -1.71 15.93
N ALA A 134 -24.99 -0.56 16.28
CA ALA A 134 -26.02 -0.48 17.31
C ALA A 134 -27.31 -1.22 16.92
N LEU A 135 -27.65 -1.29 15.63
CA LEU A 135 -28.74 -2.13 15.14
C LEU A 135 -28.42 -3.62 15.30
N ALA A 136 -27.21 -4.04 14.90
CA ALA A 136 -26.76 -5.42 15.01
C ALA A 136 -26.73 -5.93 16.46
N ALA A 137 -26.24 -5.09 17.38
CA ALA A 137 -26.06 -5.42 18.79
C ALA A 137 -27.38 -5.68 19.55
N LYS A 138 -28.55 -5.43 18.93
CA LYS A 138 -29.85 -5.80 19.49
C LYS A 138 -30.12 -7.31 19.42
N LYS A 139 -29.31 -8.09 18.68
CA LYS A 139 -29.46 -9.53 18.48
C LYS A 139 -28.32 -10.30 19.11
N ASP A 140 -28.62 -11.52 19.55
CA ASP A 140 -27.65 -12.45 20.13
C ASP A 140 -27.90 -13.86 19.54
N PRO A 141 -26.96 -14.44 18.77
CA PRO A 141 -25.65 -13.88 18.39
C PRO A 141 -25.73 -12.66 17.47
N VAL A 142 -24.74 -11.76 17.55
CA VAL A 142 -24.68 -10.59 16.68
C VAL A 142 -24.52 -11.03 15.21
N PRO A 143 -25.41 -10.63 14.29
CA PRO A 143 -25.29 -11.00 12.88
C PRO A 143 -24.10 -10.31 12.21
N ASN A 144 -23.52 -10.96 11.19
CA ASN A 144 -22.47 -10.37 10.39
C ASN A 144 -23.05 -9.28 9.46
N ILE A 145 -22.44 -8.09 9.48
CA ILE A 145 -22.87 -6.96 8.64
C ILE A 145 -21.66 -6.36 7.93
N ILE A 146 -21.80 -6.12 6.62
CA ILE A 146 -20.81 -5.44 5.78
C ILE A 146 -21.42 -4.25 5.06
N ILE A 147 -20.60 -3.24 4.77
CA ILE A 147 -20.96 -2.10 3.93
C ILE A 147 -20.17 -2.22 2.63
N ASN A 148 -20.83 -2.59 1.54
CA ASN A 148 -20.16 -2.81 0.27
C ASN A 148 -21.03 -2.37 -0.92
N PRO A 149 -20.91 -1.12 -1.39
CA PRO A 149 -21.67 -0.63 -2.54
C PRO A 149 -21.34 -1.36 -3.85
N THR A 150 -20.17 -2.00 -3.94
CA THR A 150 -19.75 -2.74 -5.14
C THR A 150 -20.59 -4.00 -5.33
N LEU A 151 -21.00 -4.68 -4.26
CA LEU A 151 -21.84 -5.88 -4.36
C LEU A 151 -23.24 -5.55 -4.91
N PHE A 152 -23.81 -4.40 -4.53
CA PHE A 152 -25.07 -3.92 -5.10
C PHE A 152 -24.98 -3.72 -6.61
N LYS A 153 -23.84 -3.21 -7.11
CA LYS A 153 -23.59 -3.05 -8.55
C LYS A 153 -23.30 -4.37 -9.24
N THR A 154 -22.52 -5.25 -8.60
CA THR A 154 -22.10 -6.54 -9.15
C THR A 154 -23.29 -7.45 -9.38
N TYR A 155 -24.21 -7.51 -8.42
CA TYR A 155 -25.41 -8.35 -8.49
C TYR A 155 -26.67 -7.57 -8.92
N ASN A 156 -26.52 -6.37 -9.47
CA ASN A 156 -27.63 -5.53 -9.99
C ASN A 156 -28.80 -5.36 -9.00
N ILE A 157 -28.51 -5.19 -7.71
CA ILE A 157 -29.53 -5.06 -6.67
C ILE A 157 -30.15 -3.66 -6.70
N THR A 158 -31.41 -3.57 -7.12
CA THR A 158 -32.17 -2.31 -7.20
C THR A 158 -33.24 -2.15 -6.13
N ALA A 159 -33.58 -3.22 -5.42
CA ALA A 159 -34.60 -3.25 -4.37
C ALA A 159 -34.19 -4.19 -3.23
N VAL A 160 -34.72 -3.94 -2.03
CA VAL A 160 -34.44 -4.72 -0.82
C VAL A 160 -35.74 -5.11 -0.10
N PRO A 161 -35.77 -6.17 0.72
CA PRO A 161 -34.68 -7.11 0.93
C PRO A 161 -34.48 -7.98 -0.32
N THR A 162 -33.23 -8.32 -0.62
CA THR A 162 -32.90 -9.29 -1.69
C THR A 162 -31.85 -10.24 -1.16
N ILE A 163 -32.03 -11.54 -1.38
CA ILE A 163 -31.11 -12.58 -0.96
C ILE A 163 -30.44 -13.15 -2.20
N VAL A 164 -29.11 -13.26 -2.16
CA VAL A 164 -28.29 -13.85 -3.21
C VAL A 164 -27.48 -14.99 -2.63
N MET A 165 -27.60 -16.18 -3.21
CA MET A 165 -26.80 -17.35 -2.86
C MET A 165 -25.68 -17.53 -3.88
N LEU A 166 -24.46 -17.64 -3.37
CA LEU A 166 -23.23 -17.82 -4.13
C LEU A 166 -22.80 -19.30 -4.15
N GLU A 167 -21.95 -19.64 -5.11
CA GLU A 167 -21.30 -20.95 -5.22
C GLU A 167 -20.26 -21.17 -4.11
N ASP A 168 -20.18 -22.40 -3.57
CA ASP A 168 -19.35 -22.77 -2.40
C ASP A 168 -17.84 -22.64 -2.63
N GLU A 169 -17.35 -23.05 -3.80
CA GLU A 169 -15.92 -23.01 -4.15
C GLU A 169 -15.75 -22.38 -5.54
N PRO A 170 -15.59 -21.06 -5.66
CA PRO A 170 -15.21 -20.44 -6.93
C PRO A 170 -13.84 -20.98 -7.37
N LEU A 171 -13.62 -21.06 -8.68
CA LEU A 171 -12.30 -21.36 -9.20
C LEU A 171 -11.29 -20.29 -8.76
N PRO A 172 -10.02 -20.65 -8.46
CA PRO A 172 -9.02 -19.69 -8.01
C PRO A 172 -8.85 -18.54 -9.01
N GLY A 173 -9.18 -17.32 -8.57
CA GLY A 173 -9.12 -16.11 -9.40
C GLY A 173 -10.43 -15.72 -10.10
N GLU A 174 -11.49 -16.51 -9.93
CA GLU A 174 -12.85 -16.18 -10.38
C GLU A 174 -13.71 -15.66 -9.23
N GLN A 175 -14.72 -14.85 -9.56
CA GLN A 175 -15.74 -14.45 -8.60
C GLN A 175 -16.79 -15.56 -8.46
N PRO A 176 -17.38 -15.76 -7.28
CA PRO A 176 -18.45 -16.74 -7.10
C PRO A 176 -19.61 -16.46 -8.05
N ASN A 177 -20.07 -17.48 -8.77
CA ASN A 177 -21.28 -17.37 -9.58
C ASN A 177 -22.51 -17.29 -8.67
N VAL A 178 -23.54 -16.57 -9.12
CA VAL A 178 -24.84 -16.56 -8.44
C VAL A 178 -25.58 -17.86 -8.75
N VAL A 179 -25.87 -18.63 -7.70
CA VAL A 179 -26.65 -19.87 -7.79
C VAL A 179 -28.15 -19.55 -7.87
N ALA A 180 -28.62 -18.68 -6.97
CA ALA A 180 -30.00 -18.22 -6.95
C ALA A 180 -30.12 -16.84 -6.32
N GLN A 181 -31.18 -16.11 -6.70
CA GLN A 181 -31.55 -14.85 -6.06
C GLN A 181 -33.07 -14.74 -5.87
N VAL A 182 -33.50 -14.03 -4.83
CA VAL A 182 -34.92 -13.74 -4.56
C VAL A 182 -35.08 -12.39 -3.89
N SER A 183 -36.09 -11.62 -4.28
CA SER A 183 -36.43 -10.33 -3.67
C SER A 183 -37.71 -10.42 -2.83
N GLY A 184 -37.80 -9.58 -1.80
CA GLY A 184 -38.96 -9.44 -0.92
C GLY A 184 -39.04 -10.47 0.20
N LEU A 185 -37.96 -11.24 0.43
CA LEU A 185 -37.83 -12.16 1.57
C LEU A 185 -36.62 -11.78 2.42
N SER A 186 -36.75 -11.97 3.72
CA SER A 186 -35.68 -11.74 4.69
C SER A 186 -35.02 -13.04 5.18
N ASP A 187 -35.60 -14.19 4.86
CA ASP A 187 -35.18 -15.51 5.36
C ASP A 187 -34.22 -16.22 4.37
N PRO A 188 -32.91 -16.30 4.68
CA PRO A 188 -31.94 -16.99 3.84
C PRO A 188 -32.11 -18.52 3.82
N VAL A 189 -32.72 -19.11 4.86
CA VAL A 189 -32.95 -20.57 4.93
C VAL A 189 -33.94 -21.01 3.87
N TRP A 190 -34.93 -20.18 3.59
CA TRP A 190 -35.89 -20.43 2.52
C TRP A 190 -35.18 -20.58 1.17
N LEU A 191 -34.29 -19.66 0.81
CA LEU A 191 -33.57 -19.70 -0.48
C LEU A 191 -32.67 -20.95 -0.56
N ALA A 192 -31.97 -21.28 0.52
CA ALA A 192 -31.13 -22.47 0.57
C ALA A 192 -31.95 -23.75 0.31
N ARG A 193 -33.11 -23.88 0.94
CA ARG A 193 -34.01 -25.02 0.74
C ARG A 193 -34.54 -25.12 -0.69
N GLU A 194 -34.93 -24.00 -1.32
CA GLU A 194 -35.38 -24.02 -2.71
C GLU A 194 -34.25 -24.43 -3.67
N VAL A 195 -33.01 -23.98 -3.41
CA VAL A 195 -31.83 -24.41 -4.16
C VAL A 195 -31.55 -25.90 -4.00
N ASP A 196 -31.67 -26.44 -2.78
CA ASP A 196 -31.55 -27.88 -2.52
C ASP A 196 -32.64 -28.69 -3.23
N ASN A 197 -33.83 -28.11 -3.44
CA ASN A 197 -34.92 -28.68 -4.23
C ASN A 197 -34.72 -28.55 -5.75
N GLY A 198 -33.63 -27.91 -6.20
CA GLY A 198 -33.24 -27.79 -7.61
C GLY A 198 -33.60 -26.47 -8.27
N GLU A 199 -34.20 -25.52 -7.56
CA GLU A 199 -34.50 -24.18 -8.08
C GLU A 199 -33.21 -23.35 -8.21
N LYS A 200 -33.01 -22.68 -9.35
CA LYS A 200 -31.80 -21.88 -9.63
C LYS A 200 -32.13 -20.62 -10.41
N GLY A 201 -31.22 -19.65 -10.35
CA GLY A 201 -31.37 -18.36 -11.02
C GLY A 201 -32.26 -17.38 -10.26
N ASP A 202 -32.91 -16.48 -10.98
CA ASP A 202 -33.77 -15.46 -10.37
C ASP A 202 -35.17 -16.00 -10.09
N LEU A 203 -35.49 -16.15 -8.81
CA LEU A 203 -36.80 -16.63 -8.34
C LEU A 203 -37.85 -15.49 -8.28
N GLY A 204 -37.47 -14.27 -8.63
CA GLY A 204 -38.32 -13.09 -8.71
C GLY A 204 -38.66 -12.49 -7.35
N VAL A 205 -39.79 -11.79 -7.31
CA VAL A 205 -40.28 -11.10 -6.11
C VAL A 205 -41.32 -11.96 -5.39
N LYS A 206 -41.04 -12.31 -4.14
CA LYS A 206 -41.90 -13.17 -3.29
C LYS A 206 -42.50 -12.46 -2.08
N GLY A 207 -42.26 -11.15 -1.93
CA GLY A 207 -42.82 -10.33 -0.86
C GLY A 207 -42.64 -8.82 -1.12
N PRO A 208 -42.94 -7.95 -0.13
CA PRO A 208 -42.80 -6.51 -0.28
C PRO A 208 -41.34 -6.11 -0.48
N VAL A 209 -41.11 -5.13 -1.35
CA VAL A 209 -39.77 -4.61 -1.64
C VAL A 209 -39.75 -3.09 -1.54
N GLU A 210 -38.65 -2.57 -1.03
CA GLU A 210 -38.38 -1.15 -0.84
C GLU A 210 -37.20 -0.70 -1.72
N LYS A 211 -37.18 0.60 -2.02
CA LYS A 211 -36.04 1.23 -2.69
C LYS A 211 -34.92 1.48 -1.70
N ILE A 212 -33.68 1.33 -2.15
CA ILE A 212 -32.49 1.56 -1.30
C ILE A 212 -32.39 3.06 -0.95
N SER A 213 -32.32 3.38 0.34
CA SER A 213 -32.21 4.76 0.83
C SER A 213 -30.78 5.27 0.96
N GLU A 214 -29.80 4.42 1.26
CA GLU A 214 -28.45 4.88 1.53
C GLU A 214 -27.76 5.36 0.24
N PRO A 215 -27.05 6.51 0.29
CA PRO A 215 -26.22 6.91 -0.82
C PRO A 215 -25.06 5.91 -0.99
N ASP A 216 -24.63 5.75 -2.24
CA ASP A 216 -23.46 4.95 -2.56
C ASP A 216 -22.20 5.54 -1.90
N LEU A 217 -21.54 4.76 -1.05
CA LEU A 217 -20.39 5.26 -0.29
C LEU A 217 -19.23 5.69 -1.20
N ILE A 218 -19.07 5.04 -2.37
CA ILE A 218 -18.05 5.42 -3.35
C ILE A 218 -18.38 6.79 -3.94
N ASP A 219 -19.66 7.05 -4.25
CA ASP A 219 -20.08 8.34 -4.81
C ASP A 219 -20.01 9.45 -3.76
N VAL A 220 -20.32 9.16 -2.50
CA VAL A 220 -20.11 10.09 -1.37
C VAL A 220 -18.62 10.41 -1.21
N ALA A 221 -17.74 9.41 -1.27
CA ALA A 221 -16.29 9.61 -1.19
C ALA A 221 -15.78 10.46 -2.36
N LYS A 222 -16.20 10.18 -3.60
CA LYS A 222 -15.85 10.96 -4.78
C LYS A 222 -16.29 12.42 -4.66
N LYS A 223 -17.54 12.67 -4.25
CA LYS A 223 -18.06 14.04 -4.03
C LYS A 223 -17.25 14.79 -2.97
N ARG A 224 -16.89 14.11 -1.86
CA ARG A 224 -16.06 14.71 -0.82
C ARG A 224 -14.67 15.04 -1.33
N LEU A 225 -14.02 14.15 -2.08
CA LEU A 225 -12.70 14.39 -2.67
C LEU A 225 -12.71 15.56 -3.67
N ALA A 226 -13.75 15.68 -4.48
CA ALA A 226 -13.89 16.77 -5.45
C ALA A 226 -14.01 18.15 -4.79
N ASN A 227 -14.54 18.20 -3.57
CA ASN A 227 -14.70 19.44 -2.80
C ASN A 227 -13.46 19.80 -1.94
N ILE A 228 -12.40 18.98 -1.97
CA ILE A 228 -11.16 19.29 -1.25
C ILE A 228 -10.35 20.29 -2.08
N ASP A 229 -10.03 21.43 -1.50
CA ASP A 229 -9.04 22.35 -2.03
C ASP A 229 -7.63 21.80 -1.77
N TRP A 230 -7.07 21.13 -2.77
CA TRP A 230 -5.75 20.53 -2.71
C TRP A 230 -4.63 21.58 -2.71
N GLU A 231 -4.84 22.73 -3.35
CA GLU A 231 -3.84 23.80 -3.42
C GLU A 231 -3.72 24.49 -2.06
N GLU A 232 -4.84 24.80 -1.41
CA GLU A 232 -4.83 25.34 -0.06
C GLU A 232 -4.25 24.35 0.95
N LYS A 233 -4.58 23.06 0.84
CA LYS A 233 -3.95 22.02 1.69
C LYS A 233 -2.45 21.91 1.48
N LYS A 234 -1.98 22.03 0.24
CA LYS A 234 -0.55 22.05 -0.09
C LYS A 234 0.14 23.27 0.51
N LYS A 235 -0.45 24.45 0.38
CA LYS A 235 0.05 25.70 0.98
C LYS A 235 0.17 25.57 2.50
N GLN A 236 -0.89 25.10 3.17
CA GLN A 236 -0.88 24.87 4.62
C GLN A 236 0.17 23.82 5.04
N ALA A 237 0.42 22.79 4.22
CA ALA A 237 1.45 21.80 4.50
C ALA A 237 2.86 22.42 4.43
N ILE A 238 3.11 23.30 3.44
CA ILE A 238 4.37 24.04 3.28
C ILE A 238 4.59 25.00 4.46
N GLU A 239 3.55 25.72 4.91
CA GLU A 239 3.62 26.62 6.06
C GLU A 239 3.88 25.87 7.37
N ARG A 240 3.28 24.69 7.54
CA ARG A 240 3.43 23.86 8.76
C ARG A 240 4.69 23.01 8.78
N PHE A 241 5.45 22.96 7.68
CA PHE A 241 6.63 22.08 7.57
C PHE A 241 7.66 22.38 8.67
N TRP A 242 8.10 23.63 8.80
CA TRP A 242 9.14 24.02 9.76
C TRP A 242 8.67 24.02 11.22
N THR A 243 7.41 24.38 11.46
CA THR A 243 6.84 24.40 12.84
C THR A 243 6.71 23.01 13.45
N LYS A 244 6.55 21.97 12.62
CA LYS A 244 6.48 20.58 13.07
C LYS A 244 7.81 19.84 13.02
N GLN A 245 8.87 20.49 12.56
CA GLN A 245 10.17 19.85 12.43
C GLN A 245 10.85 19.72 13.81
N ASN A 246 11.24 18.49 14.14
CA ASN A 246 12.13 18.20 15.25
C ASN A 246 13.56 18.14 14.71
N PHE A 247 14.41 19.03 15.20
CA PHE A 247 15.81 19.11 14.81
C PHE A 247 16.67 18.19 15.66
N ASN A 248 17.76 17.70 15.08
CA ASN A 248 18.75 16.92 15.78
C ASN A 248 19.95 17.81 16.03
N GLU A 249 19.91 18.54 17.14
CA GLU A 249 20.98 19.43 17.55
C GLU A 249 22.16 18.64 18.11
N LEU A 250 23.37 19.09 17.78
CA LEU A 250 24.61 18.56 18.33
C LEU A 250 25.40 19.73 18.94
N PRO A 251 26.00 19.56 20.13
CA PRO A 251 26.77 20.63 20.77
C PRO A 251 27.99 21.02 19.94
N ARG A 252 28.44 22.26 20.09
CA ARG A 252 29.67 22.72 19.46
C ARG A 252 30.89 21.92 19.97
N ALA A 253 31.82 21.60 19.07
CA ALA A 253 33.05 20.89 19.40
C ALA A 253 33.96 21.77 20.27
N PRO A 254 34.34 21.31 21.49
CA PRO A 254 35.21 22.09 22.38
C PRO A 254 36.68 22.02 21.96
N LYS A 255 37.08 20.97 21.23
CA LYS A 255 38.43 20.74 20.75
C LYS A 255 38.39 19.95 19.44
N SER A 256 39.39 20.15 18.60
CA SER A 256 39.52 19.39 17.37
C SER A 256 39.82 17.92 17.69
N ARG A 257 39.08 16.99 17.07
CA ARG A 257 39.27 15.54 17.24
C ARG A 257 39.07 14.84 15.90
N THR A 258 39.88 13.81 15.65
CA THR A 258 39.71 12.91 14.50
C THR A 258 39.45 11.49 15.00
N ARG A 259 38.48 10.81 14.37
CA ARG A 259 38.17 9.39 14.62
C ARG A 259 38.08 8.63 13.31
N GLU A 260 38.39 7.35 13.37
CA GLU A 260 38.19 6.42 12.26
C GLU A 260 37.07 5.44 12.62
N ILE A 261 36.14 5.22 11.70
CA ILE A 261 35.01 4.30 11.88
C ILE A 261 35.11 3.22 10.80
N ASP A 262 35.03 1.96 11.22
CA ASP A 262 34.93 0.81 10.31
C ASP A 262 33.45 0.56 9.97
N PRO A 263 33.02 0.76 8.72
CA PRO A 263 31.64 0.54 8.34
C PRO A 263 31.32 -0.92 8.01
N SER A 264 32.21 -1.87 8.29
CA SER A 264 31.94 -3.29 8.08
C SER A 264 30.69 -3.75 8.84
N VAL A 265 29.82 -4.48 8.14
CA VAL A 265 28.59 -5.05 8.71
C VAL A 265 28.60 -6.56 8.53
N MET A 266 28.07 -7.28 9.51
CA MET A 266 27.87 -8.73 9.42
C MET A 266 26.49 -9.02 8.83
N ILE A 267 26.44 -9.87 7.81
CA ILE A 267 25.21 -10.34 7.18
C ILE A 267 24.56 -11.37 8.10
N THR A 268 23.31 -11.14 8.48
CA THR A 268 22.58 -12.02 9.42
C THR A 268 21.78 -13.12 8.74
N SER A 269 21.56 -13.01 7.43
CA SER A 269 20.82 -13.98 6.62
C SER A 269 21.31 -13.97 5.18
N ASP A 270 21.25 -15.10 4.49
CA ASP A 270 21.61 -15.20 3.07
C ASP A 270 20.85 -14.16 2.23
N ILE A 271 21.59 -13.41 1.40
CA ILE A 271 21.06 -12.43 0.47
C ILE A 271 21.13 -13.04 -0.92
N SER A 272 19.98 -13.27 -1.54
CA SER A 272 19.88 -13.82 -2.89
C SER A 272 19.25 -12.82 -3.85
N THR A 273 19.67 -12.87 -5.11
CA THR A 273 19.03 -12.14 -6.20
C THR A 273 17.70 -12.80 -6.59
N PRO A 274 16.80 -12.12 -7.35
CA PRO A 274 15.52 -12.70 -7.78
C PRO A 274 15.63 -13.98 -8.61
N ASP A 275 16.76 -14.19 -9.29
CA ASP A 275 17.11 -15.39 -10.06
C ASP A 275 17.68 -16.54 -9.19
N GLY A 276 17.79 -16.35 -7.87
CA GLY A 276 18.23 -17.36 -6.92
C GLY A 276 19.74 -17.44 -6.71
N THR A 277 20.53 -16.54 -7.31
CA THR A 277 21.98 -16.46 -7.08
C THR A 277 22.26 -15.84 -5.71
N VAL A 278 23.00 -16.54 -4.85
CA VAL A 278 23.39 -16.02 -3.53
C VAL A 278 24.49 -14.97 -3.69
N PHE A 279 24.19 -13.74 -3.30
CA PHE A 279 25.09 -12.58 -3.33
C PHE A 279 25.98 -12.50 -2.07
N ALA A 280 25.45 -12.88 -0.91
CA ALA A 280 26.18 -12.94 0.35
C ALA A 280 25.56 -13.98 1.28
N HIS A 281 26.38 -14.70 2.05
CA HIS A 281 25.93 -15.68 3.02
C HIS A 281 25.77 -15.07 4.42
N ALA A 282 24.90 -15.68 5.23
CA ALA A 282 24.85 -15.39 6.66
C ALA A 282 26.22 -15.63 7.30
N GLY A 283 26.69 -14.66 8.08
CA GLY A 283 28.02 -14.64 8.70
C GLY A 283 29.08 -13.88 7.90
N ASP A 284 28.83 -13.54 6.63
CA ASP A 284 29.76 -12.74 5.85
C ASP A 284 29.92 -11.34 6.45
N VAL A 285 31.15 -10.82 6.46
CA VAL A 285 31.45 -9.44 6.86
C VAL A 285 31.75 -8.61 5.62
N ILE A 286 30.88 -7.64 5.33
CA ILE A 286 30.99 -6.79 4.14
C ILE A 286 31.29 -5.37 4.56
N ASN A 287 32.36 -4.81 4.00
CA ASN A 287 32.64 -3.39 4.08
C ASN A 287 32.09 -2.69 2.82
N PRO A 288 31.17 -1.70 2.97
CA PRO A 288 30.60 -1.01 1.82
C PRO A 288 31.60 -0.07 1.10
N LEU A 289 32.71 0.27 1.77
CA LEU A 289 33.76 1.10 1.20
C LEU A 289 34.76 0.27 0.40
N CYS A 290 35.11 0.83 -0.75
CA CYS A 290 36.18 0.35 -1.61
C CYS A 290 37.30 1.40 -1.64
N ASP A 291 38.56 0.95 -1.67
CA ASP A 291 39.69 1.85 -1.91
C ASP A 291 39.62 2.35 -3.36
N PRO A 292 39.64 3.67 -3.62
CA PRO A 292 39.62 4.22 -4.97
C PRO A 292 40.76 3.72 -5.88
N LYS A 293 41.85 3.21 -5.31
CA LYS A 293 42.99 2.65 -6.04
C LYS A 293 42.80 1.18 -6.45
N GLU A 294 41.79 0.50 -5.90
CA GLU A 294 41.50 -0.91 -6.15
C GLU A 294 40.26 -1.07 -7.05
N VAL A 295 40.14 -2.23 -7.69
CA VAL A 295 38.89 -2.60 -8.39
C VAL A 295 37.84 -2.97 -7.36
N CYS A 296 36.77 -2.18 -7.29
CA CYS A 296 35.70 -2.40 -6.32
C CYS A 296 34.93 -3.70 -6.61
N LYS A 297 34.71 -4.46 -5.55
CA LYS A 297 33.86 -5.66 -5.61
C LYS A 297 32.39 -5.25 -5.79
N PRO A 298 31.55 -6.11 -6.40
CA PRO A 298 30.11 -5.89 -6.45
C PRO A 298 29.54 -5.53 -5.08
N GLY A 299 28.70 -4.49 -5.01
CA GLY A 299 28.11 -3.98 -3.76
C GLY A 299 29.01 -3.05 -2.93
N THR A 300 30.25 -2.78 -3.37
CA THR A 300 31.15 -1.82 -2.72
C THR A 300 31.36 -0.59 -3.60
N ARG A 301 31.62 0.58 -2.99
CA ARG A 301 31.87 1.82 -3.75
C ARG A 301 32.89 2.73 -3.04
N PRO A 302 33.71 3.49 -3.79
CA PRO A 302 34.54 4.51 -3.19
C PRO A 302 33.65 5.64 -2.67
N PHE A 303 34.02 6.20 -1.51
CA PHE A 303 33.32 7.34 -0.95
C PHE A 303 34.03 8.63 -1.37
N THR A 304 33.53 9.23 -2.45
CA THR A 304 34.18 10.36 -3.12
C THR A 304 33.60 11.73 -2.72
N GLN A 305 33.07 11.85 -1.51
CA GLN A 305 32.45 13.09 -1.03
C GLN A 305 32.94 13.43 0.37
N ALA A 306 32.92 14.71 0.71
CA ALA A 306 33.02 15.18 2.09
C ALA A 306 31.62 15.54 2.58
N VAL A 307 31.17 14.96 3.70
CA VAL A 307 29.92 15.35 4.34
C VAL A 307 30.24 16.30 5.48
N VAL A 308 29.72 17.51 5.41
CA VAL A 308 29.93 18.56 6.40
C VAL A 308 28.64 18.73 7.19
N VAL A 309 28.69 18.38 8.47
CA VAL A 309 27.58 18.51 9.43
C VAL A 309 27.83 19.73 10.31
N PHE A 310 26.88 20.65 10.40
CA PHE A 310 27.10 21.93 11.08
C PHE A 310 25.80 22.56 11.57
N ASP A 311 25.94 23.51 12.48
CA ASP A 311 24.85 24.40 12.87
C ASP A 311 24.93 25.71 12.06
N PRO A 312 23.96 26.01 11.18
CA PRO A 312 23.94 27.26 10.41
C PRO A 312 23.61 28.49 11.26
N LEU A 313 23.06 28.33 12.47
CA LEU A 313 22.70 29.42 13.37
C LEU A 313 23.90 29.88 14.22
N ASP A 314 24.90 29.01 14.41
CA ASP A 314 26.17 29.38 15.06
C ASP A 314 27.12 30.10 14.08
N LYS A 315 27.14 31.44 14.16
CA LYS A 315 28.00 32.30 13.35
C LYS A 315 29.48 31.93 13.41
N LYS A 316 29.99 31.53 14.58
CA LYS A 316 31.41 31.17 14.72
C LYS A 316 31.72 29.86 14.00
N GLN A 317 30.80 28.90 13.99
CA GLN A 317 30.95 27.68 13.19
C GLN A 317 30.96 28.01 11.69
N MET A 318 30.08 28.89 11.25
CA MET A 318 30.01 29.31 9.85
C MET A 318 31.29 30.02 9.38
N GLU A 319 31.88 30.88 10.22
CA GLU A 319 33.17 31.51 9.96
C GLU A 319 34.33 30.49 9.91
N LEU A 320 34.35 29.52 10.83
CA LEU A 320 35.33 28.45 10.83
C LEU A 320 35.22 27.57 9.56
N LEU A 321 34.00 27.21 9.18
CA LEU A 321 33.74 26.42 7.97
C LEU A 321 34.13 27.18 6.70
N ALA A 322 33.85 28.47 6.61
CA ALA A 322 34.29 29.28 5.47
C ALA A 322 35.81 29.22 5.27
N LYS A 323 36.58 29.20 6.36
CA LYS A 323 38.06 29.05 6.32
C LYS A 323 38.49 27.63 5.95
N LYS A 324 37.79 26.60 6.43
CA LYS A 324 38.17 25.18 6.26
C LYS A 324 37.67 24.53 4.97
N LEU A 325 36.59 25.02 4.38
CA LEU A 325 36.00 24.45 3.17
C LEU A 325 36.97 24.40 1.97
N PRO A 326 37.80 25.42 1.68
CA PRO A 326 38.81 25.32 0.63
C PRO A 326 39.82 24.19 0.85
N GLU A 327 40.26 23.98 2.09
CA GLU A 327 41.15 22.86 2.45
C GLU A 327 40.45 21.51 2.21
N ILE A 328 39.20 21.37 2.68
CA ILE A 328 38.40 20.14 2.54
C ILE A 328 38.14 19.79 1.06
N LYS A 329 37.88 20.79 0.21
CA LYS A 329 37.67 20.60 -1.23
C LYS A 329 38.90 20.04 -1.94
N LEU A 330 40.10 20.30 -1.43
CA LEU A 330 41.37 19.85 -2.01
C LEU A 330 41.82 18.50 -1.46
N GLU A 331 41.07 17.89 -0.54
CA GLU A 331 41.46 16.61 0.05
C GLU A 331 41.41 15.47 -0.97
N PRO A 332 42.41 14.56 -0.95
CA PRO A 332 42.44 13.42 -1.85
C PRO A 332 41.18 12.56 -1.76
N GLY A 333 40.52 12.35 -2.89
CA GLY A 333 39.31 11.54 -3.00
C GLY A 333 38.00 12.34 -2.85
N VAL A 334 38.03 13.59 -2.40
CA VAL A 334 36.84 14.44 -2.33
C VAL A 334 36.54 15.03 -3.70
N GLN A 335 35.41 14.66 -4.29
CA GLN A 335 34.92 15.19 -5.58
C GLN A 335 33.75 16.17 -5.39
N ARG A 336 33.01 16.07 -4.28
CA ARG A 336 31.89 16.94 -3.95
C ARG A 336 31.73 17.10 -2.44
N ILE A 337 31.05 18.16 -2.03
CA ILE A 337 30.69 18.41 -0.64
C ILE A 337 29.17 18.29 -0.48
N THR A 338 28.75 17.56 0.56
CA THR A 338 27.35 17.46 0.98
C THR A 338 27.20 18.19 2.30
N TYR A 339 26.28 19.15 2.35
CA TYR A 339 26.03 20.00 3.52
C TYR A 339 24.84 19.49 4.31
N ILE A 340 25.01 19.33 5.61
CA ILE A 340 23.98 18.83 6.52
C ILE A 340 23.86 19.80 7.71
N ALA A 341 22.71 20.45 7.83
CA ALA A 341 22.39 21.33 8.95
C ALA A 341 21.78 20.53 10.11
N THR A 342 22.17 20.86 11.34
CA THR A 342 21.52 20.35 12.56
C THR A 342 20.13 20.94 12.75
N GLU A 343 19.98 22.23 12.44
CA GLU A 343 18.75 22.98 12.62
C GLU A 343 18.59 24.14 11.63
N PHE A 344 17.39 24.76 11.62
CA PHE A 344 17.10 26.02 10.95
C PHE A 344 16.21 26.89 11.84
N ASP A 345 16.21 28.19 11.61
CA ASP A 345 15.35 29.14 12.33
C ASP A 345 13.88 28.88 11.94
N LYS A 346 13.10 28.37 12.91
CA LYS A 346 11.69 27.99 12.71
C LYS A 346 10.80 29.19 12.39
N ASP A 347 11.11 30.36 12.94
CA ASP A 347 10.31 31.58 12.76
C ASP A 347 10.49 32.14 11.35
N LYS A 348 11.71 32.02 10.80
CA LYS A 348 12.02 32.40 9.41
C LYS A 348 11.70 31.30 8.39
N GLY A 349 11.60 30.04 8.83
CA GLY A 349 11.20 28.90 8.02
C GLY A 349 12.00 28.79 6.70
N TRP A 350 11.30 28.91 5.58
CA TRP A 350 11.89 28.76 4.24
C TRP A 350 12.95 29.82 3.90
N ASP A 351 12.85 31.02 4.48
CA ASP A 351 13.87 32.06 4.29
C ASP A 351 15.17 31.70 5.01
N SER A 352 15.10 31.02 6.16
CA SER A 352 16.29 30.48 6.84
C SER A 352 16.96 29.44 5.96
N TYR A 353 16.20 28.46 5.47
CA TYR A 353 16.72 27.44 4.54
C TYR A 353 17.41 28.06 3.33
N LYS A 354 16.71 28.99 2.65
CA LYS A 354 17.21 29.66 1.45
C LYS A 354 18.50 30.43 1.72
N SER A 355 18.58 31.17 2.82
CA SER A 355 19.77 31.94 3.18
C SER A 355 21.01 31.05 3.33
N VAL A 356 20.84 29.84 3.88
CA VAL A 356 21.94 28.89 4.08
C VAL A 356 22.32 28.22 2.75
N THR A 357 21.35 27.81 1.93
CA THR A 357 21.65 27.22 0.61
C THR A 357 22.32 28.22 -0.33
N ASP A 358 21.89 29.47 -0.32
CA ASP A 358 22.46 30.56 -1.13
C ASP A 358 23.91 30.85 -0.69
N ASN A 359 24.20 30.75 0.61
CA ASN A 359 25.56 30.94 1.14
C ASN A 359 26.55 29.86 0.67
N PHE A 360 26.09 28.61 0.50
CA PHE A 360 26.95 27.51 0.02
C PHE A 360 26.88 27.28 -1.49
N ASP A 361 25.95 27.93 -2.19
CA ASP A 361 25.59 27.64 -3.59
C ASP A 361 25.33 26.13 -3.80
N ALA A 362 24.65 25.52 -2.83
CA ALA A 362 24.43 24.07 -2.78
C ALA A 362 23.21 23.72 -1.92
N PRO A 363 22.53 22.59 -2.20
CA PRO A 363 21.47 22.10 -1.33
C PRO A 363 22.03 21.70 0.04
N VAL A 364 21.29 22.06 1.09
CA VAL A 364 21.57 21.68 2.47
C VAL A 364 20.50 20.69 2.93
N TYR A 365 20.93 19.61 3.55
CA TYR A 365 20.05 18.56 4.07
C TYR A 365 19.91 18.68 5.59
N LEU A 366 18.88 18.05 6.16
CA LEU A 366 18.72 17.98 7.61
C LEU A 366 19.43 16.77 8.19
N LEU A 367 20.05 16.95 9.36
CA LEU A 367 20.67 15.86 10.10
C LEU A 367 19.60 14.86 10.55
N THR A 368 19.86 13.57 10.32
CA THR A 368 18.99 12.46 10.76
C THR A 368 19.65 11.64 11.87
N PRO A 369 18.84 10.96 12.72
CA PRO A 369 19.37 10.09 13.77
C PRO A 369 20.29 8.96 13.25
N ASP A 370 20.02 8.47 12.04
CA ASP A 370 20.82 7.41 11.42
C ASP A 370 22.24 7.90 11.10
N LEU A 371 22.40 9.15 10.65
CA LEU A 371 23.72 9.74 10.39
C LEU A 371 24.49 9.96 11.68
N ILE A 372 23.82 10.41 12.74
CA ILE A 372 24.41 10.56 14.08
C ILE A 372 24.94 9.21 14.56
N THR A 373 24.11 8.18 14.50
CA THR A 373 24.47 6.85 14.96
C THR A 373 25.58 6.24 14.12
N ARG A 374 25.46 6.30 12.78
CA ARG A 374 26.37 5.60 11.86
C ARG A 374 27.77 6.19 11.83
N PHE A 375 27.89 7.51 12.00
CA PHE A 375 29.15 8.24 12.04
C PHE A 375 29.55 8.65 13.45
N GLU A 376 28.85 8.14 14.46
CA GLU A 376 29.07 8.41 15.89
C GLU A 376 29.18 9.92 16.19
N LEU A 377 28.40 10.76 15.52
CA LEU A 377 28.54 12.22 15.61
C LEU A 377 28.22 12.70 17.02
N GLU A 378 29.18 13.38 17.65
CA GLU A 378 29.01 13.94 19.00
C GLU A 378 28.93 15.46 18.98
N HIS A 379 29.62 16.12 18.04
CA HIS A 379 29.75 17.58 18.03
C HIS A 379 29.71 18.18 16.62
N THR A 380 29.44 19.49 16.53
CA THR A 380 29.51 20.29 15.31
C THR A 380 30.55 21.42 15.40
N PRO A 381 31.13 21.85 14.25
CA PRO A 381 30.98 21.26 12.94
C PRO A 381 31.85 20.01 12.78
N SER A 382 31.32 19.02 12.05
CA SER A 382 31.96 17.73 11.78
C SER A 382 32.13 17.51 10.29
N VAL A 383 33.28 16.97 9.88
CA VAL A 383 33.60 16.64 8.49
C VAL A 383 33.87 15.15 8.37
N ILE A 384 33.07 14.47 7.56
CA ILE A 384 33.16 13.04 7.30
C ILE A 384 33.74 12.84 5.92
N THR A 385 34.85 12.11 5.85
CA THR A 385 35.52 11.68 4.61
C THR A 385 35.80 10.19 4.70
N ALA A 386 36.46 9.61 3.69
CA ALA A 386 36.90 8.23 3.75
C ALA A 386 38.39 8.11 3.42
N ARG A 387 39.07 7.19 4.10
CA ARG A 387 40.45 6.80 3.83
C ARG A 387 40.53 5.28 3.80
N GLY A 388 40.80 4.73 2.61
CA GLY A 388 40.76 3.28 2.39
C GLY A 388 39.37 2.72 2.72
N LYS A 389 39.32 1.75 3.63
CA LYS A 389 38.07 1.06 4.05
C LYS A 389 37.43 1.63 5.30
N LYS A 390 37.84 2.82 5.75
CA LYS A 390 37.31 3.47 6.94
C LYS A 390 36.78 4.87 6.63
N PHE A 391 35.76 5.27 7.38
CA PHE A 391 35.37 6.67 7.45
C PHE A 391 36.28 7.42 8.40
N VAL A 392 36.60 8.66 8.07
CA VAL A 392 37.35 9.59 8.91
C VAL A 392 36.43 10.73 9.28
N VAL A 393 36.08 10.81 10.56
CA VAL A 393 35.21 11.84 11.13
C VAL A 393 36.07 12.83 11.89
N ARG A 394 36.02 14.10 11.48
CA ARG A 394 36.78 15.20 12.10
C ARG A 394 35.82 16.22 12.69
N GLU A 395 35.82 16.31 14.00
CA GLU A 395 35.19 17.42 14.73
C GLU A 395 36.17 18.59 14.71
N LEU A 396 35.72 19.74 14.21
CA LEU A 396 36.54 20.93 14.09
C LEU A 396 36.27 21.88 15.24
N ALA A 397 37.32 22.34 15.91
CA ALA A 397 37.25 23.49 16.81
C ALA A 397 38.18 24.59 16.30
N GLU A 398 37.98 25.81 16.79
CA GLU A 398 38.99 26.85 16.65
C GLU A 398 40.22 26.41 17.48
N GLU A 399 41.40 26.37 16.86
CA GLU A 399 42.64 26.17 17.62
C GLU A 399 42.78 27.33 18.61
N GLY A 400 42.94 26.99 19.90
CA GLY A 400 42.68 27.88 21.02
C GLY A 400 43.40 29.22 20.95
N GLY A 401 42.65 30.29 21.22
CA GLY A 401 43.18 31.35 22.07
C GLY A 401 43.05 30.89 23.51
N GLU A 402 44.19 30.70 24.19
CA GLU A 402 44.23 30.85 25.64
C GLU A 402 43.75 32.24 26.06
#